data_AF-X0VXT5-F1
#
_entry.id   AF-X0VXT5-F1
#
_cell.length_a   1.000
_cell.length_b   1.000
_cell.length_c   1.000
_cell.angle_alpha   90.00
_cell.angle_beta   90.00
_cell.angle_gamma   90.00
#
_symmetry.space_group_name_H-M   'P 1'
#
loop_
_entity.id
_entity.type
_entity.pdbx_description
1 polymer ?
#
loop_
_entity_poly.entity_id
_entity_poly.type
_entity_poly.pdbx_seq_one_letter_code
_entity_poly.pdbx_strand_id
1 'polypeptide(L)'
;MPFLENGPMPNPTHGALDRLTDAIVKSYRSDKRTQRIGAEFLPGRDAIVEIIHEIRELLFPGYFGRLALTAENARYHVGNLLIRLCEQLTEQIYHCLCYGPGGGRSRPETCMKQA
;
A
#
# COMPACT_ATOMS: atom_id res chain seq x y z
N MET A 1 32.88 13.42 36.68
CA MET A 1 31.97 13.08 35.56
C MET A 1 32.28 14.00 34.38
N PRO A 2 33.14 13.63 33.43
CA PRO A 2 33.34 14.41 32.21
C PRO A 2 32.25 14.07 31.19
N PHE A 3 31.65 15.12 30.63
CA PHE A 3 30.76 15.10 29.48
C PHE A 3 31.38 14.31 28.32
N LEU A 4 30.60 13.41 27.71
CA LEU A 4 30.98 12.72 26.47
C LEU A 4 31.07 13.74 25.34
N GLU A 5 32.26 13.79 24.75
CA GLU A 5 32.60 14.52 23.54
C GLU A 5 31.73 14.03 22.38
N ASN A 6 30.85 14.89 21.87
CA ASN A 6 30.07 14.64 20.67
C ASN A 6 30.99 14.74 19.44
N GLY A 7 31.81 13.70 19.22
CA GLY A 7 32.51 13.50 17.97
C GLY A 7 31.54 13.22 16.82
N PRO A 8 31.87 13.59 15.57
CA PRO A 8 31.05 13.25 14.42
C PRO A 8 30.87 11.74 14.34
N MET A 9 29.61 11.28 14.27
CA MET A 9 29.29 9.86 14.06
C MET A 9 30.13 9.34 12.88
N PRO A 10 30.85 8.22 13.04
CA PRO A 10 31.66 7.67 11.96
C PRO A 10 30.73 7.40 10.76
N ASN A 11 30.97 8.13 9.66
CA ASN A 11 30.21 7.97 8.43
C ASN A 11 30.40 6.52 7.96
N PRO A 12 29.34 5.71 7.84
CA PRO A 12 29.50 4.32 7.45
C PRO A 12 30.19 4.28 6.09
N THR A 13 31.40 3.70 6.06
CA THR A 13 32.16 3.50 4.84
C THR A 13 31.33 2.67 3.87
N HIS A 14 31.39 2.98 2.57
CA HIS A 14 30.54 2.36 1.55
C HIS A 14 30.54 0.82 1.64
N GLY A 15 31.72 0.22 1.81
CA GLY A 15 31.86 -1.23 1.97
C GLY A 15 31.29 -1.83 3.28
N ALA A 16 31.05 -1.04 4.32
CA ALA A 16 30.34 -1.50 5.51
C ALA A 16 28.82 -1.56 5.28
N LEU A 17 28.26 -0.60 4.54
CA LEU A 17 26.85 -0.62 4.13
C LEU A 17 26.57 -1.76 3.16
N ASP A 18 27.49 -2.03 2.22
CA ASP A 18 27.35 -3.14 1.28
C ASP A 18 27.27 -4.48 2.00
N ARG A 19 28.20 -4.74 2.94
CA ARG A 19 28.18 -5.97 3.74
C ARG A 19 26.91 -6.11 4.58
N LEU A 20 26.43 -5.00 5.16
CA LEU A 20 25.20 -5.01 5.95
C LEU A 20 23.98 -5.29 5.07
N THR A 21 23.93 -4.68 3.88
CA THR A 21 22.89 -4.89 2.89
C THR A 21 22.84 -6.36 2.47
N ASP A 22 23.99 -6.96 2.13
CA ASP A 22 24.09 -8.38 1.77
C ASP A 22 23.63 -9.30 2.91
N ALA A 23 24.01 -8.99 4.15
CA ALA A 23 23.59 -9.75 5.32
C ALA A 23 22.07 -9.69 5.53
N ILE A 24 21.47 -8.51 5.40
CA ILE A 24 20.01 -8.31 5.54
C ILE A 24 19.27 -9.02 4.40
N VAL A 25 19.68 -8.83 3.14
CA VAL A 25 19.06 -9.52 1.99
C VAL A 25 19.15 -11.03 2.13
N LYS A 26 20.28 -11.55 2.62
CA LYS A 26 20.43 -12.97 2.93
C LYS A 26 19.48 -13.42 4.04
N SER A 27 19.26 -12.60 5.06
CA SER A 27 18.34 -12.92 6.16
C SER A 27 16.88 -13.02 5.72
N TYR A 28 16.45 -12.29 4.68
CA TYR A 28 15.07 -12.40 4.20
C TYR A 28 14.71 -13.82 3.75
N ARG A 29 15.71 -14.58 3.24
CA ARG A 29 15.54 -15.99 2.84
C ARG A 29 15.45 -16.96 4.02
N SER A 30 15.72 -16.51 5.25
CA SER A 30 15.75 -17.38 6.44
C SER A 30 14.35 -17.75 6.95
N ASP A 31 13.34 -16.90 6.74
CA ASP A 31 11.94 -17.20 7.06
C ASP A 31 11.01 -16.81 5.91
N LYS A 32 10.41 -17.82 5.28
CA LYS A 32 9.46 -17.64 4.16
C LYS A 32 8.19 -16.90 4.57
N ARG A 33 7.84 -16.85 5.85
CA ARG A 33 6.65 -16.11 6.34
C ARG A 33 6.87 -14.60 6.35
N THR A 34 8.13 -14.17 6.47
CA THR A 34 8.50 -12.75 6.54
C THR A 34 8.87 -12.16 5.19
N GLN A 35 8.98 -12.98 4.14
CA GLN A 35 9.34 -12.52 2.81
C GLN A 35 8.20 -12.70 1.80
N ARG A 36 7.83 -11.59 1.17
CA ARG A 36 6.92 -11.52 0.01
C ARG A 36 7.58 -10.86 -1.22
N ILE A 37 8.92 -10.84 -1.26
CA ILE A 37 9.67 -10.26 -2.38
C ILE A 37 9.34 -11.05 -3.65
N GLY A 38 8.88 -10.35 -4.68
CA GLY A 38 8.42 -10.96 -5.94
C GLY A 38 7.01 -11.55 -5.87
N ALA A 39 6.26 -11.33 -4.79
CA ALA A 39 4.85 -11.69 -4.74
C ALA A 39 4.05 -10.75 -5.65
N GLU A 40 3.32 -11.34 -6.59
CA GLU A 40 2.36 -10.61 -7.42
C GLU A 40 1.06 -10.39 -6.64
N PHE A 41 0.33 -9.35 -7.03
CA PHE A 41 -1.01 -9.03 -6.51
C PHE A 41 -1.09 -8.74 -5.01
N LEU A 42 -0.05 -8.18 -4.40
CA LEU A 42 -0.12 -7.74 -3.01
C LEU A 42 -1.11 -6.56 -2.86
N PRO A 43 -2.08 -6.64 -1.93
CA PRO A 43 -2.96 -5.52 -1.66
C PRO A 43 -2.16 -4.30 -1.21
N GLY A 44 -2.39 -3.17 -1.87
CA GLY A 44 -1.74 -1.91 -1.56
C GLY A 44 -2.35 -1.34 -0.29
N ARG A 45 -1.63 -1.43 0.84
CA ARG A 45 -2.12 -0.91 2.12
C ARG A 45 -2.49 0.57 2.03
N ASP A 46 -1.64 1.37 1.37
CA ASP A 46 -1.87 2.81 1.23
C ASP A 46 -3.08 3.09 0.34
N ALA A 47 -3.25 2.34 -0.76
CA ALA A 47 -4.43 2.42 -1.62
C ALA A 47 -5.73 2.08 -0.85
N ILE A 48 -5.71 1.05 0.01
CA ILE A 48 -6.88 0.71 0.85
C ILE A 48 -7.19 1.84 1.84
N VAL A 49 -6.16 2.46 2.44
CA VAL A 49 -6.34 3.60 3.33
C VAL A 49 -6.99 4.77 2.57
N GLU A 50 -6.52 5.09 1.36
CA GLU A 50 -7.10 6.11 0.50
C GLU A 50 -8.58 5.83 0.17
N ILE A 51 -8.91 4.60 -0.23
CA ILE A 51 -10.30 4.16 -0.46
C ILE A 51 -11.17 4.43 0.79
N ILE A 52 -10.67 4.12 1.99
CA ILE A 52 -11.41 4.39 3.23
C ILE A 52 -11.62 5.89 3.45
N HIS A 53 -10.63 6.73 3.13
CA HIS A 53 -10.78 8.18 3.20
C HIS A 53 -11.84 8.70 2.22
N GLU A 54 -11.86 8.19 0.99
CA GLU A 54 -12.85 8.55 -0.01
C GLU A 54 -14.27 8.08 0.37
N ILE A 55 -14.42 6.87 0.91
CA ILE A 55 -15.71 6.40 1.45
C ILE A 55 -16.19 7.32 2.59
N ARG A 56 -15.28 7.79 3.45
CA ARG A 56 -15.65 8.72 4.52
C ARG A 56 -16.09 10.09 3.99
N GLU A 57 -15.46 10.59 2.93
CA GLU A 57 -15.90 11.81 2.22
C GLU A 57 -17.31 11.60 1.62
N LEU A 58 -17.59 10.42 1.08
CA LEU A 58 -18.91 10.08 0.53
C LEU A 58 -20.00 9.98 1.61
N LEU A 59 -19.71 9.33 2.75
CA LEU A 59 -20.67 9.08 3.82
C LEU A 59 -20.93 10.32 4.70
N PHE A 60 -19.92 11.18 4.86
CA PHE A 60 -20.00 12.38 5.71
C PHE A 60 -19.51 13.62 4.95
N PRO A 61 -20.22 14.03 3.88
CA PRO A 61 -19.82 15.20 3.09
C PRO A 61 -19.80 16.44 3.98
N GLY A 62 -18.71 17.21 3.91
CA GLY A 62 -18.48 18.40 4.74
C GLY A 62 -17.76 18.14 6.07
N TYR A 63 -17.63 16.89 6.51
CA TYR A 63 -16.75 16.50 7.62
C TYR A 63 -15.37 16.04 7.15
N PHE A 64 -15.35 15.28 6.04
CA PHE A 64 -14.16 14.82 5.37
C PHE A 64 -14.17 15.31 3.92
N GLY A 65 -13.00 15.55 3.35
CA GLY A 65 -12.89 15.98 1.95
C GLY A 65 -13.03 17.48 1.71
N ARG A 66 -13.50 17.87 0.51
CA ARG A 66 -13.55 19.28 0.10
C ARG A 66 -14.61 20.08 0.87
N LEU A 67 -14.16 21.13 1.56
CA LEU A 67 -14.99 22.08 2.35
C LEU A 67 -15.97 22.95 1.55
N ALA A 68 -15.98 22.90 0.21
CA ALA A 68 -16.80 23.77 -0.66
C ALA A 68 -17.89 22.99 -1.43
N LEU A 69 -18.49 21.99 -0.79
CA LEU A 69 -19.64 21.27 -1.33
C LEU A 69 -20.91 22.13 -1.21
N THR A 70 -21.53 22.45 -2.35
CA THR A 70 -22.83 23.13 -2.45
C THR A 70 -23.85 22.18 -3.05
N ALA A 71 -25.15 22.47 -2.89
CA ALA A 71 -26.22 21.65 -3.48
C ALA A 71 -26.09 21.51 -5.01
N GLU A 72 -25.50 22.50 -5.70
CA GLU A 72 -25.31 22.50 -7.15
C GLU A 72 -24.13 21.62 -7.60
N ASN A 73 -23.04 21.55 -6.82
CA ASN A 73 -21.84 20.81 -7.20
C ASN A 73 -21.77 19.39 -6.60
N ALA A 74 -22.60 19.10 -5.60
CA ALA A 74 -22.58 17.83 -4.87
C ALA A 74 -22.80 16.62 -5.78
N ARG A 75 -23.74 16.71 -6.72
CA ARG A 75 -24.02 15.61 -7.66
C ARG A 75 -22.80 15.23 -8.50
N TYR A 76 -22.07 16.23 -9.01
CA TYR A 76 -20.88 16.01 -9.82
C TYR A 76 -19.73 15.45 -8.99
N HIS A 77 -19.52 16.02 -7.80
CA HIS A 77 -18.47 15.55 -6.88
C HIS A 77 -18.69 14.09 -6.47
N VAL A 78 -19.91 13.74 -6.03
CA VAL A 78 -20.28 12.37 -5.64
C VAL A 78 -20.13 11.42 -6.82
N GLY A 79 -20.58 11.81 -8.02
CA GLY A 79 -20.44 10.97 -9.22
C GLY A 79 -18.98 10.66 -9.53
N ASN A 80 -18.10 11.66 -9.48
CA ASN A 80 -16.66 11.47 -9.72
C ASN A 80 -15.99 10.63 -8.63
N LEU A 81 -16.41 10.78 -7.38
CA LEU A 81 -15.90 9.98 -6.26
C LEU A 81 -16.31 8.51 -6.41
N LEU A 82 -17.56 8.24 -6.78
CA LEU A 82 -18.06 6.88 -7.00
C LEU A 82 -17.35 6.16 -8.15
N ILE A 83 -17.08 6.84 -9.27
CA ILE A 83 -16.36 6.24 -10.40
C ILE A 83 -14.96 5.78 -9.95
N ARG A 84 -14.22 6.66 -9.28
CA ARG A 84 -12.86 6.36 -8.79
C ARG A 84 -12.87 5.26 -7.73
N LEU A 85 -13.79 5.34 -6.76
CA LEU A 85 -13.97 4.31 -5.75
C LEU A 85 -14.24 2.94 -6.36
N CYS A 86 -15.10 2.86 -7.38
CA CYS A 86 -15.38 1.60 -8.07
C CYS A 86 -14.13 1.01 -8.73
N GLU A 87 -13.33 1.83 -9.42
CA GLU A 87 -12.08 1.39 -10.06
C GLU A 87 -11.07 0.87 -9.01
N GLN A 88 -10.81 1.66 -7.97
CA GLN A 88 -9.85 1.33 -6.93
C GLN A 88 -10.28 0.13 -6.09
N LEU A 89 -11.56 0.04 -5.72
CA LEU A 89 -12.09 -1.13 -5.00
C LEU A 89 -11.97 -2.39 -5.84
N THR A 90 -12.30 -2.32 -7.14
CA THR A 90 -12.19 -3.46 -8.05
C THR A 90 -10.75 -3.96 -8.11
N GLU A 91 -9.79 -3.05 -8.26
CA GLU A 91 -8.36 -3.37 -8.29
C GLU A 91 -7.89 -4.01 -6.96
N GLN A 92 -8.20 -3.40 -5.82
CA GLN A 92 -7.74 -3.92 -4.52
C GLN A 92 -8.43 -5.23 -4.14
N ILE A 93 -9.71 -5.41 -4.47
CA ILE A 93 -10.43 -6.68 -4.28
C ILE A 93 -9.79 -7.75 -5.18
N TYR A 94 -9.50 -7.42 -6.43
CA TYR A 94 -8.79 -8.32 -7.34
C TYR A 94 -7.45 -8.77 -6.77
N HIS A 95 -6.64 -7.83 -6.26
CA HIS A 95 -5.39 -8.15 -5.57
C HIS A 95 -5.61 -9.10 -4.39
N CYS A 96 -6.59 -8.82 -3.52
CA CYS A 96 -6.88 -9.67 -2.36
C CYS A 96 -7.31 -11.09 -2.75
N LEU A 97 -8.12 -11.23 -3.79
CA LEU A 97 -8.60 -12.54 -4.27
C LEU A 97 -7.47 -13.36 -4.88
N CYS A 98 -6.64 -12.76 -5.74
CA CYS A 98 -5.53 -13.46 -6.37
C CYS A 98 -4.36 -13.72 -5.41
N TYR A 99 -4.26 -12.96 -4.32
CA TYR A 99 -3.24 -13.14 -3.28
C TYR A 99 -3.46 -14.38 -2.39
N GLY A 100 -4.70 -14.86 -2.26
CA GLY A 100 -5.06 -15.95 -1.33
C GLY A 100 -4.42 -17.31 -1.65
N PRO A 101 -4.48 -18.28 -0.70
CA PRO A 101 -3.86 -19.61 -0.83
C PRO A 101 -4.38 -20.47 -2.01
N GLY A 102 -5.42 -20.04 -2.72
CA GLY A 102 -5.90 -20.63 -3.97
C GLY A 102 -5.41 -19.96 -5.27
N GLY A 103 -4.76 -18.79 -5.19
CA GLY A 103 -4.40 -17.98 -6.37
C GLY A 103 -2.96 -18.13 -6.85
N GLY A 104 -2.10 -18.85 -6.11
CA GLY A 104 -0.64 -18.87 -6.30
C GLY A 104 -0.10 -19.52 -7.59
N ARG A 105 -0.92 -19.77 -8.62
CA ARG A 105 -0.48 -20.34 -9.91
C ARG A 105 -1.32 -19.92 -11.12
N SER A 106 -2.25 -18.98 -10.95
CA SER A 106 -3.14 -18.59 -12.03
C SER A 106 -2.58 -17.37 -12.75
N ARG A 107 -2.33 -17.48 -14.07
CA ARG A 107 -1.98 -16.34 -14.93
C ARG A 107 -2.99 -15.20 -14.71
N PRO A 108 -2.62 -13.91 -14.84
CA PRO A 108 -3.50 -12.76 -14.60
C PRO A 108 -4.86 -12.88 -15.29
N GLU A 109 -4.90 -13.46 -16.49
CA GLU A 109 -6.11 -13.74 -17.27
C GLU A 109 -7.05 -14.84 -16.73
N THR A 110 -6.64 -15.60 -15.71
CA THR A 110 -7.40 -16.75 -15.16
C THR A 110 -8.04 -16.46 -13.80
N CYS A 111 -7.47 -15.55 -13.00
CA CYS A 111 -8.01 -15.23 -11.67
C CYS A 111 -9.43 -14.65 -11.75
N MET A 112 -9.72 -13.88 -12.80
CA MET A 112 -11.02 -13.22 -13.00
C MET A 112 -12.13 -14.15 -13.53
N LYS A 113 -11.79 -15.32 -14.08
CA LYS A 113 -12.78 -16.28 -14.60
C LYS A 113 -13.38 -17.21 -13.52
N GLN A 114 -12.90 -17.08 -12.28
CA GLN A 114 -13.24 -17.99 -11.17
C GLN A 114 -13.84 -17.27 -9.95
N ALA A 115 -14.12 -15.95 -10.03
CA ALA A 115 -14.75 -15.15 -8.98
C ALA A 115 -16.23 -14.88 -9.28
#